data_AF-V4NPM5-F1
#
_entry.id   AF-V4NPM5-F1
#
_cell.length_a   1.000
_cell.length_b   1.000
_cell.length_c   1.000
_cell.angle_alpha   90.00
_cell.angle_beta   90.00
_cell.angle_gamma   90.00
#
_symmetry.space_group_name_H-M   'P 1'
#
loop_
_entity.id
_entity.type
_entity.pdbx_description
1 polymer ?
#
loop_
_entity_poly.entity_id
_entity_poly.type
_entity_poly.pdbx_seq_one_letter_code
_entity_poly.pdbx_strand_id
1 'polypeptide(L)'
;MKITNTFIAVADDTQATQGIVPPEKNGEPSLAWLHYSLLGEHPYEYDLDSFNFEVYCRRNRIAPEHREGHRAAFFSKGHPCMRASPLTKSYGFGAHYNTSGKIAIYPMDSVAYRKFLNDPDITIEMALRAKRPEKSAQGARLDPGSRPKGLHTVA
;
A
#
# COMPACT_ATOMS: atom_id res chain seq x y z
N MET A 1 -9.52 -12.90 -5.25
CA MET A 1 -9.18 -13.51 -3.95
C MET A 1 -9.56 -12.51 -2.88
N LYS A 2 -10.36 -12.91 -1.89
CA LYS A 2 -10.81 -12.05 -0.81
C LYS A 2 -9.85 -12.19 0.37
N ILE A 3 -9.32 -11.09 0.88
CA ILE A 3 -8.45 -11.07 2.07
C ILE A 3 -9.35 -11.03 3.30
N THR A 4 -9.14 -11.94 4.25
CA THR A 4 -9.94 -12.07 5.47
C THR A 4 -9.04 -12.43 6.64
N ASN A 5 -9.42 -12.01 7.84
CA ASN A 5 -8.72 -12.32 9.09
C ASN A 5 -7.20 -12.09 9.00
N THR A 6 -6.83 -10.94 8.42
CA THR A 6 -5.46 -10.60 8.06
C THR A 6 -5.15 -9.17 8.52
N PHE A 7 -4.04 -8.99 9.20
CA PHE A 7 -3.52 -7.68 9.56
C PHE A 7 -2.35 -7.28 8.66
N ILE A 8 -2.49 -6.15 8.00
CA ILE A 8 -1.43 -5.51 7.23
C ILE A 8 -0.64 -4.60 8.16
N ALA A 9 0.57 -5.05 8.53
CA ALA A 9 1.52 -4.26 9.29
C ALA A 9 2.16 -3.17 8.41
N VAL A 10 2.61 -2.09 9.03
CA VAL A 10 3.29 -0.99 8.32
C VAL A 10 4.56 -1.47 7.60
N ALA A 11 4.94 -0.80 6.53
CA ALA A 11 6.14 -1.16 5.77
C ALA A 11 7.40 -1.10 6.64
N ASP A 12 8.35 -2.02 6.39
CA ASP A 12 9.61 -2.13 7.12
C ASP A 12 10.53 -0.90 6.95
N ASP A 13 10.38 -0.19 5.82
CA ASP A 13 11.14 1.02 5.48
C ASP A 13 10.44 2.33 5.87
N THR A 14 9.30 2.24 6.56
CA THR A 14 8.53 3.43 6.97
C THR A 14 9.33 4.29 7.97
N GLN A 15 9.22 5.61 7.84
CA GLN A 15 9.84 6.56 8.77
C GLN A 15 8.86 7.02 9.87
N ALA A 16 7.59 6.62 9.78
CA ALA A 16 6.59 6.92 10.78
C ALA A 16 6.86 6.11 12.06
N THR A 17 6.69 6.76 13.21
CA THR A 17 6.80 6.14 14.54
C THR A 17 5.44 6.05 15.25
N GLN A 18 4.42 6.67 14.68
CA GLN A 18 3.04 6.73 15.14
C GLN A 18 2.11 6.90 13.93
N GLY A 19 0.80 6.76 14.12
CA GLY A 19 -0.16 7.11 13.09
C GLY A 19 -0.17 8.60 12.80
N ILE A 20 0.19 9.00 11.59
CA ILE A 20 0.22 10.40 11.16
C ILE A 20 -0.99 10.67 10.27
N VAL A 21 -1.94 11.47 10.76
CA VAL A 21 -3.09 11.91 9.97
C VAL A 21 -2.58 12.57 8.68
N PRO A 22 -2.94 12.06 7.48
CA PRO A 22 -2.51 12.69 6.24
C PRO A 22 -3.00 14.15 6.18
N PRO A 23 -2.23 15.09 5.63
CA PRO A 23 -2.67 16.46 5.55
C PRO A 23 -3.84 16.60 4.57
N GLU A 24 -4.83 17.39 4.96
CA GLU A 24 -5.83 17.92 4.05
C GLU A 24 -5.15 18.87 3.05
N LYS A 25 -5.31 18.62 1.75
CA LYS A 25 -4.86 19.55 0.72
C LYS A 25 -6.04 20.43 0.31
N ASN A 26 -5.84 21.75 0.37
CA ASN A 26 -6.83 22.71 -0.10
C ASN A 26 -7.10 22.48 -1.61
N GLY A 27 -8.27 21.94 -1.93
CA GLY A 27 -8.76 21.76 -3.31
C GLY A 27 -9.15 20.31 -3.66
N GLU A 28 -8.25 19.35 -3.48
CA GLU A 28 -8.53 17.94 -3.76
C GLU A 28 -7.94 17.02 -2.67
N PRO A 29 -8.77 16.15 -2.04
CA PRO A 29 -8.29 15.23 -1.03
C PRO A 29 -7.29 14.25 -1.65
N SER A 30 -6.13 14.10 -1.00
CA SER A 30 -5.14 13.12 -1.44
C SER A 30 -5.67 11.69 -1.29
N LEU A 31 -5.07 10.73 -2.02
CA LEU A 31 -5.43 9.32 -1.86
C LEU A 31 -5.25 8.85 -0.41
N ALA A 32 -4.18 9.28 0.25
CA ALA A 32 -3.93 8.98 1.66
C ALA A 32 -5.04 9.54 2.56
N TRP A 33 -5.43 10.80 2.34
CA TRP A 33 -6.54 11.42 3.08
C TRP A 33 -7.85 10.66 2.89
N LEU A 34 -8.22 10.33 1.64
CA LEU A 34 -9.44 9.57 1.36
C LEU A 34 -9.45 8.21 2.06
N HIS A 35 -8.32 7.50 2.04
CA HIS A 35 -8.20 6.23 2.74
C HIS A 35 -8.36 6.40 4.24
N TYR A 36 -7.74 7.45 4.81
CA TYR A 36 -7.78 7.72 6.25
C TYR A 36 -9.18 8.11 6.70
N SER A 37 -9.82 9.06 6.03
CA SER A 37 -11.17 9.53 6.34
C SER A 37 -12.18 8.39 6.23
N LEU A 38 -12.23 7.67 5.10
CA LEU A 38 -13.21 6.59 4.91
C LEU A 38 -13.08 5.48 5.95
N LEU A 39 -11.87 4.97 6.19
CA LEU A 39 -11.66 3.82 7.10
C LEU A 39 -11.61 4.22 8.57
N GLY A 40 -11.32 5.49 8.86
CA GLY A 40 -11.35 6.06 10.21
C GLY A 40 -12.77 6.38 10.66
N GLU A 41 -13.60 6.92 9.77
CA GLU A 41 -15.01 7.22 10.04
C GLU A 41 -15.89 5.96 10.03
N HIS A 42 -15.56 4.99 9.18
CA HIS A 42 -16.37 3.80 8.94
C HIS A 42 -15.58 2.49 9.12
N PRO A 43 -15.05 2.21 10.32
CA PRO A 43 -14.30 1.00 10.58
C PRO A 43 -15.17 -0.24 10.38
N TYR A 44 -14.68 -1.19 9.59
CA TYR A 44 -15.39 -2.41 9.21
C TYR A 44 -16.73 -2.19 8.50
N GLU A 45 -16.90 -1.06 7.80
CA GLU A 45 -18.04 -0.88 6.90
C GLU A 45 -17.73 -1.46 5.52
N TYR A 46 -16.60 -1.03 4.96
CA TYR A 46 -16.14 -1.36 3.62
C TYR A 46 -15.33 -2.67 3.57
N ASP A 47 -15.58 -3.47 2.54
CA ASP A 47 -14.62 -4.47 2.06
C ASP A 47 -13.69 -3.88 0.98
N LEU A 48 -12.75 -4.66 0.47
CA LEU A 48 -11.75 -4.15 -0.46
C LEU A 48 -12.36 -3.55 -1.74
N ASP A 49 -13.39 -4.20 -2.29
CA ASP A 49 -13.99 -3.79 -3.56
C ASP A 49 -14.84 -2.54 -3.38
N SER A 50 -15.70 -2.51 -2.35
CA SER A 50 -16.52 -1.33 -2.03
C SER A 50 -15.67 -0.14 -1.59
N PHE A 51 -14.58 -0.37 -0.84
CA PHE A 51 -13.62 0.66 -0.48
C PHE A 51 -12.95 1.27 -1.71
N ASN A 52 -12.37 0.44 -2.57
CA ASN A 52 -11.67 0.90 -3.78
C ASN A 52 -12.63 1.65 -4.72
N PHE A 53 -13.87 1.17 -4.84
CA PHE A 53 -14.88 1.82 -5.66
C PHE A 53 -15.32 3.17 -5.08
N GLU A 54 -15.52 3.27 -3.76
CA GLU A 54 -15.85 4.55 -3.11
C GLU A 54 -14.73 5.57 -3.30
N VAL A 55 -13.47 5.17 -3.11
CA VAL A 55 -12.31 6.02 -3.37
C VAL A 55 -12.29 6.48 -4.83
N TYR A 56 -12.56 5.59 -5.78
CA TYR A 56 -12.66 5.94 -7.20
C TYR A 56 -13.78 6.96 -7.47
N CYS A 57 -14.99 6.73 -6.95
CA CYS A 57 -16.11 7.65 -7.13
C CYS A 57 -15.81 9.04 -6.56
N ARG A 58 -15.21 9.12 -5.37
CA ARG A 58 -14.84 10.40 -4.74
C ARG A 58 -13.77 11.13 -5.54
N ARG A 59 -12.72 10.42 -6.00
CA ARG A 59 -11.66 11.03 -6.81
C ARG A 59 -12.15 11.57 -8.15
N ASN A 60 -13.13 10.90 -8.75
CA ASN A 60 -13.69 11.29 -10.04
C ASN A 60 -14.96 12.15 -9.92
N ARG A 61 -15.36 12.52 -8.69
CA ARG A 61 -16.57 13.32 -8.39
C ARG A 61 -17.84 12.72 -9.03
N ILE A 62 -17.95 11.39 -9.01
CA ILE A 62 -19.10 10.67 -9.59
C ILE A 62 -20.28 10.76 -8.61
N ALA A 63 -21.35 11.41 -9.05
CA ALA A 63 -22.60 11.53 -8.29
C ALA A 63 -23.24 10.14 -8.05
N PRO A 64 -23.89 9.91 -6.89
CA PRO A 64 -24.48 8.61 -6.52
C PRO A 64 -25.31 7.95 -7.63
N GLU A 65 -26.16 8.72 -8.30
CA GLU A 65 -27.04 8.31 -9.40
C GLU A 65 -26.28 7.80 -10.65
N HIS A 66 -25.01 8.18 -10.80
CA HIS A 66 -24.18 7.77 -11.92
C HIS A 66 -23.23 6.62 -11.59
N ARG A 67 -23.08 6.27 -10.30
CA ARG A 67 -22.08 5.26 -9.86
C ARG A 67 -22.28 3.91 -10.53
N GLU A 68 -23.52 3.45 -10.66
CA GLU A 68 -23.79 2.13 -11.24
C GLU A 68 -23.24 2.00 -12.68
N GLY A 69 -23.33 3.06 -13.47
CA GLY A 69 -22.79 3.09 -14.84
C GLY A 69 -21.27 2.93 -14.92
N HIS A 70 -20.53 3.22 -13.85
CA HIS A 70 -19.08 3.08 -13.80
C HIS A 70 -18.61 1.73 -13.22
N ARG A 71 -19.51 0.97 -12.59
CA ARG A 71 -19.16 -0.21 -11.79
C ARG A 71 -18.47 -1.29 -12.63
N ALA A 72 -19.07 -1.68 -13.75
CA ALA A 72 -18.52 -2.70 -14.64
C ALA A 72 -17.14 -2.32 -15.20
N ALA A 73 -16.98 -1.08 -15.66
CA ALA A 73 -15.72 -0.58 -16.19
C ALA A 73 -14.62 -0.55 -15.11
N PHE A 74 -14.97 -0.14 -13.88
CA PHE A 74 -14.03 -0.11 -12.76
C PHE A 74 -13.52 -1.52 -12.42
N PHE A 75 -14.42 -2.49 -12.25
CA PHE A 75 -14.05 -3.86 -11.85
C PHE A 75 -13.50 -4.73 -12.99
N SER A 76 -13.44 -4.22 -14.22
CA SER A 76 -12.75 -4.89 -15.34
C SER A 76 -11.23 -5.00 -15.14
N LYS A 77 -10.67 -4.23 -14.20
CA LYS A 77 -9.24 -4.20 -13.84
C LYS A 77 -9.06 -4.64 -12.39
N GLY A 78 -7.90 -5.23 -12.10
CA GLY A 78 -7.52 -5.54 -10.71
C GLY A 78 -7.22 -4.28 -9.91
N HIS A 79 -7.63 -4.27 -8.64
CA HIS A 79 -7.41 -3.17 -7.70
C HIS A 79 -6.46 -3.57 -6.57
N PRO A 80 -5.63 -2.64 -6.08
CA PRO A 80 -4.67 -2.93 -5.02
C PRO A 80 -5.35 -3.19 -3.68
N CYS A 81 -4.76 -4.06 -2.86
CA CYS A 81 -5.12 -4.20 -1.45
C CYS A 81 -4.43 -3.16 -0.57
N MET A 82 -4.74 -3.18 0.74
CA MET A 82 -4.19 -2.23 1.70
C MET A 82 -2.66 -2.33 1.87
N ARG A 83 -1.99 -3.38 1.37
CA ARG A 83 -0.52 -3.44 1.33
C ARG A 83 0.09 -2.35 0.46
N ALA A 84 -0.62 -1.86 -0.56
CA ALA A 84 -0.16 -0.78 -1.41
C ALA A 84 -0.68 0.61 -0.97
N SER A 85 -1.50 0.67 0.08
CA SER A 85 -2.10 1.91 0.57
C SER A 85 -1.02 2.87 1.07
N PRO A 86 -1.07 4.18 0.75
CA PRO A 86 -0.16 5.16 1.34
C PRO A 86 -0.14 5.10 2.87
N LEU A 87 -1.27 4.76 3.50
CA LEU A 87 -1.40 4.68 4.95
C LEU A 87 -0.44 3.67 5.59
N THR A 88 -0.42 2.46 5.04
CA THR A 88 0.41 1.34 5.54
C THR A 88 1.86 1.48 5.11
N LYS A 89 2.12 2.17 4.00
CA LYS A 89 3.48 2.40 3.51
C LYS A 89 4.21 3.51 4.26
N SER A 90 3.53 4.63 4.56
CA SER A 90 4.23 5.87 4.92
C SER A 90 3.61 6.70 6.04
N TYR A 91 2.35 6.43 6.43
CA TYR A 91 1.68 7.23 7.47
C TYR A 91 1.52 6.49 8.81
N GLY A 92 2.17 5.34 8.98
CA GLY A 92 2.20 4.65 10.28
C GLY A 92 0.85 4.03 10.70
N PHE A 93 0.01 3.63 9.74
CA PHE A 93 -1.25 2.92 10.03
C PHE A 93 -1.21 1.49 9.53
N GLY A 94 -1.51 0.53 10.40
CA GLY A 94 -1.86 -0.83 9.99
C GLY A 94 -3.30 -0.90 9.49
N ALA A 95 -3.63 -1.96 8.74
CA ALA A 95 -4.99 -2.22 8.27
C ALA A 95 -5.41 -3.65 8.61
N HIS A 96 -6.52 -3.81 9.32
CA HIS A 96 -7.07 -5.12 9.64
C HIS A 96 -8.24 -5.45 8.71
N TYR A 97 -8.18 -6.62 8.08
CA TYR A 97 -9.30 -7.29 7.44
C TYR A 97 -9.92 -8.25 8.45
N ASN A 98 -11.15 -8.02 8.88
CA ASN A 98 -11.84 -8.97 9.76
C ASN A 98 -12.20 -10.27 9.03
N THR A 99 -12.83 -11.21 9.74
CA THR A 99 -13.26 -12.51 9.19
C THR A 99 -14.21 -12.37 7.98
N SER A 100 -14.98 -11.29 7.90
CA SER A 100 -15.85 -10.96 6.76
C SER A 100 -15.13 -10.22 5.62
N GLY A 101 -13.84 -9.90 5.79
CA GLY A 101 -13.01 -9.16 4.84
C GLY A 101 -13.25 -7.64 4.83
N LYS A 102 -13.89 -7.11 5.88
CA LYS A 102 -14.09 -5.68 6.05
C LYS A 102 -12.90 -5.03 6.72
N ILE A 103 -12.66 -3.75 6.44
CA ILE A 103 -11.39 -3.08 6.71
C ILE A 103 -11.54 -2.06 7.85
N ALA A 104 -10.60 -2.06 8.79
CA ALA A 104 -10.36 -0.95 9.70
C ALA A 104 -8.87 -0.59 9.75
N ILE A 105 -8.53 0.64 10.11
CA ILE A 105 -7.14 1.11 10.26
C ILE A 105 -6.79 1.36 11.71
N TYR A 106 -5.53 1.12 12.06
CA TYR A 106 -5.02 1.27 13.42
C TYR A 106 -3.66 1.97 13.39
N PRO A 107 -3.47 3.06 14.15
CA PRO A 107 -2.17 3.73 14.21
C PRO A 107 -1.16 2.81 14.93
N MET A 108 0.09 2.81 14.46
CA MET A 108 1.12 1.84 14.88
C MET A 108 1.52 1.92 16.36
N ASP A 109 1.29 3.07 16.98
CA ASP A 109 1.51 3.36 18.40
C ASP A 109 0.34 2.90 19.30
N SER A 110 -0.77 2.44 18.71
CA SER A 110 -1.94 1.99 19.49
C SER A 110 -1.75 0.64 20.19
N VAL A 111 -2.54 0.43 21.24
CA VAL A 111 -2.68 -0.87 21.89
C VAL A 111 -3.30 -1.90 20.94
N ALA A 112 -4.29 -1.50 20.14
CA ALA A 112 -4.96 -2.39 19.19
C ALA A 112 -3.99 -2.93 18.12
N TYR A 113 -3.15 -2.07 17.56
CA TYR A 113 -2.11 -2.48 16.59
C TYR A 113 -1.20 -3.57 17.17
N ARG A 114 -0.72 -3.37 18.41
CA ARG A 114 0.10 -4.37 19.12
C ARG A 114 -0.67 -5.66 19.39
N LYS A 115 -1.97 -5.59 19.70
CA LYS A 115 -2.80 -6.79 19.87
C LYS A 115 -2.84 -7.60 18.58
N PHE A 116 -3.12 -6.96 17.44
CA PHE A 116 -3.14 -7.66 16.15
C PHE A 116 -1.81 -8.34 15.81
N LEU A 117 -0.67 -7.68 16.06
CA LEU A 117 0.64 -8.29 15.81
C LEU A 117 0.95 -9.53 16.66
N ASN A 118 0.32 -9.67 17.81
CA ASN A 118 0.58 -10.77 18.74
C ASN A 118 -0.57 -11.79 18.79
N ASP A 119 -1.60 -11.61 17.96
CA ASP A 119 -2.74 -12.51 17.90
C ASP A 119 -2.40 -13.72 17.03
N PRO A 120 -2.34 -14.94 17.59
CA PRO A 120 -1.98 -16.14 16.84
C PRO A 120 -3.04 -16.55 15.81
N ASP A 121 -4.28 -16.07 15.96
CA ASP A 121 -5.38 -16.40 15.07
C ASP A 121 -5.42 -15.48 13.84
N ILE A 122 -4.56 -14.44 13.79
CA ILE A 122 -4.58 -13.42 12.73
C ILE A 122 -3.36 -13.58 11.83
N THR A 123 -3.60 -13.64 10.52
CA THR A 123 -2.52 -13.67 9.53
C THR A 123 -1.87 -12.29 9.46
N ILE A 124 -0.54 -12.20 9.58
CA ILE A 124 0.18 -10.94 9.44
C ILE A 124 0.84 -10.85 8.07
N GLU A 125 0.57 -9.77 7.34
CA GLU A 125 1.26 -9.43 6.10
C GLU A 125 1.91 -8.05 6.19
N MET A 126 3.09 -7.89 5.58
CA MET A 126 3.77 -6.60 5.52
C MET A 126 3.24 -5.76 4.36
N ALA A 127 3.05 -4.46 4.58
CA ALA A 127 2.85 -3.50 3.51
C ALA A 127 4.02 -3.50 2.53
N LEU A 128 3.75 -3.06 1.30
CA LEU A 128 4.79 -2.88 0.29
C LEU A 128 5.73 -1.74 0.69
N ARG A 129 7.01 -1.85 0.33
CA ARG A 129 7.99 -0.80 0.62
C ARG A 129 7.59 0.56 0.04
N ALA A 130 7.80 1.61 0.84
CA ALA A 130 7.57 2.99 0.43
C ALA A 130 8.52 3.39 -0.69
N LYS A 131 9.80 3.06 -0.54
CA LYS A 131 10.83 3.31 -1.55
C LYS A 131 10.89 2.15 -2.54
N ARG A 132 11.04 2.49 -3.82
CA ARG A 132 11.41 1.49 -4.83
C ARG A 132 12.81 1.00 -4.46
N PRO A 133 13.04 -0.32 -4.31
CA PRO A 133 14.40 -0.81 -4.11
C PRO A 133 15.25 -0.33 -5.28
N GLU A 134 16.41 0.26 -4.98
CA GLU A 134 17.41 0.57 -6.00
C GLU A 134 17.67 -0.72 -6.78
N LYS A 135 17.73 -0.64 -8.12
CA LYS A 135 18.20 -1.78 -8.90
C LYS A 135 19.62 -2.05 -8.42
N SER A 136 19.83 -3.12 -7.66
CA SER A 136 21.18 -3.58 -7.38
C SER A 136 21.85 -3.79 -8.72
N ALA A 137 22.93 -3.05 -8.96
CA ALA A 137 23.79 -3.25 -10.11
C ALA A 137 24.58 -4.56 -9.92
N GLN A 138 23.89 -5.69 -9.80
CA GLN A 138 24.51 -7.01 -9.81
C GLN A 138 24.32 -7.61 -11.20
N GLY A 139 25.22 -7.19 -12.08
CA GLY A 139 25.26 -7.61 -13.47
C GLY A 139 26.43 -6.95 -14.19
N ALA A 140 27.58 -6.84 -13.55
CA ALA A 140 28.84 -6.58 -14.26
C ALA A 140 29.09 -7.79 -15.17
N ARG A 141 28.64 -7.69 -16.43
CA ARG A 141 29.17 -8.51 -17.50
C ARG A 141 30.66 -8.19 -17.58
N LEU A 142 31.50 -9.15 -17.22
CA LEU A 142 32.90 -9.14 -17.59
C LEU A 142 32.94 -9.11 -19.13
N ASP A 143 33.39 -8.01 -19.71
CA ASP A 143 33.72 -7.94 -21.13
C ASP A 143 34.88 -8.91 -21.41
N PRO A 144 34.69 -9.98 -22.22
CA PRO A 144 35.80 -10.80 -22.70
C PRO A 144 36.41 -10.09 -23.92
N GLY A 145 37.06 -8.93 -23.70
CA GLY A 145 37.48 -8.06 -24.80
C GLY A 145 38.84 -7.38 -24.66
N SER A 146 39.44 -7.34 -23.48
CA SER A 146 40.76 -6.69 -23.31
C SER A 146 41.89 -7.64 -23.67
N ARG A 147 42.30 -7.63 -24.95
CA ARG A 147 43.62 -8.13 -25.36
C ARG A 147 44.69 -7.16 -24.84
N PRO A 148 45.67 -7.61 -24.04
CA PRO A 148 46.81 -6.76 -23.71
C PRO A 148 47.68 -6.61 -24.96
N LYS A 149 47.94 -5.37 -25.39
CA LYS A 149 49.01 -5.11 -26.36
C LYS A 149 50.35 -5.29 -25.63
N GLY A 150 50.90 -6.49 -25.80
CA GLY A 150 52.24 -6.83 -25.39
C GLY A 150 53.28 -5.98 -26.09
N LEU A 151 54.18 -5.48 -25.27
CA LEU A 151 55.47 -4.88 -25.56
C LEU A 151 56.33 -5.86 -26.39
N HIS A 152 56.91 -5.42 -27.51
CA HIS A 152 58.10 -6.05 -28.05
C HIS A 152 59.08 -4.98 -28.52
N THR A 153 60.25 -5.03 -27.91
CA THR A 153 61.46 -4.27 -28.19
C THR A 153 62.36 -5.07 -29.16
N VAL A 154 63.21 -4.35 -29.89
CA VAL A 154 64.51 -4.70 -30.50
C VAL A 154 64.51 -5.47 -31.83
N ALA A 155 64.92 -4.79 -32.91
CA ALA A 155 66.21 -4.98 -33.59
C ALA A 155 66.57 -3.69 -34.35
#